data_AF-A0A535GB83-F1
#
_entry.id   AF-A0A535GB83-F1
#
_cell.length_a   1.000
_cell.length_b   1.000
_cell.length_c   1.000
_cell.angle_alpha   90.00
_cell.angle_beta   90.00
_cell.angle_gamma   90.00
#
_symmetry.space_group_name_H-M   'P 1'
#
loop_
_entity.id
_entity.type
_entity.pdbx_description
1 polymer ?
#
loop_
_entity_poly.entity_id
_entity_poly.type
_entity_poly.pdbx_seq_one_letter_code
_entity_poly.pdbx_strand_id
1 'polypeptide(L)'
;MSAATRRGSRCSIAWTGTPGTNVRIAKRVLAARTENFTESVIREMTRLNALHGGINLAQGFPNFAAPAALKEAAKRAIDADINQYAITWGAKSLRDAIARTYAELYGMSVDPETTITVTCGATEAMISTLLAIVDPGDEVVVLEPFYENYGP
;
A
#
# COMPACT_ATOMS: atom_id res chain seq x y z
N MET A 1 4.41 -60.74 -19.86
CA MET A 1 5.06 -59.44 -19.55
C MET A 1 3.96 -58.39 -19.48
N SER A 2 3.38 -58.18 -18.29
CA SER A 2 3.66 -57.04 -17.40
C SER A 2 3.20 -55.69 -17.96
N ALA A 3 2.10 -55.14 -17.42
CA ALA A 3 2.12 -53.86 -16.69
C ALA A 3 0.71 -53.44 -16.21
N ALA A 4 0.55 -53.50 -14.89
CA ALA A 4 -0.28 -52.73 -13.97
C ALA A 4 -1.50 -51.92 -14.47
N THR A 5 -2.67 -52.43 -14.07
CA THR A 5 -3.97 -51.75 -13.93
C THR A 5 -3.93 -50.71 -12.80
N ARG A 6 -4.33 -49.45 -13.04
CA ARG A 6 -4.80 -48.54 -11.97
C ARG A 6 -6.23 -48.10 -12.28
N ARG A 7 -7.19 -48.74 -11.61
CA ARG A 7 -8.61 -48.35 -11.58
C ARG A 7 -8.77 -47.10 -10.70
N GLY A 8 -9.64 -46.21 -11.13
CA GLY A 8 -10.00 -44.98 -10.43
C GLY A 8 -10.51 -45.24 -9.02
N SER A 9 -9.89 -44.59 -8.05
CA SER A 9 -10.32 -44.53 -6.66
C SER A 9 -11.45 -43.49 -6.54
N ARG A 10 -12.70 -43.97 -6.53
CA ARG A 10 -13.83 -43.21 -5.97
C ARG A 10 -13.62 -43.13 -4.47
N CYS A 11 -13.36 -41.94 -3.95
CA CYS A 11 -13.35 -41.68 -2.51
C CYS A 11 -14.80 -41.70 -2.01
N SER A 12 -15.23 -42.80 -1.40
CA SER A 12 -16.50 -42.89 -0.69
C SER A 12 -16.32 -42.30 0.71
N ILE A 13 -16.83 -41.10 0.94
CA ILE A 13 -16.97 -40.55 2.30
C ILE A 13 -18.15 -41.25 2.96
N ALA A 14 -17.87 -42.18 3.87
CA ALA A 14 -18.84 -42.73 4.78
C ALA A 14 -19.04 -41.71 5.92
N TRP A 15 -20.24 -41.13 6.02
CA TRP A 15 -20.62 -40.22 7.08
C TRP A 15 -21.22 -41.04 8.24
N THR A 16 -20.39 -41.46 9.20
CA THR A 16 -20.89 -41.99 10.48
C THR A 16 -20.91 -40.85 11.49
N GLY A 17 -22.04 -40.16 11.58
CA GLY A 17 -22.25 -39.02 12.47
C GLY A 17 -22.10 -39.41 13.94
N THR A 18 -21.17 -38.76 14.65
CA THR A 18 -21.13 -38.71 16.11
C THR A 18 -21.78 -37.38 16.54
N PRO A 19 -22.85 -37.37 17.34
CA PRO A 19 -23.41 -36.13 17.86
C PRO A 19 -22.51 -35.63 18.99
N GLY A 20 -21.77 -34.53 18.76
CA GLY A 20 -20.99 -33.92 19.84
C GLY A 20 -19.79 -33.05 19.46
N THR A 21 -19.46 -32.87 18.19
CA THR A 21 -18.30 -32.05 17.82
C THR A 21 -18.74 -30.65 17.42
N ASN A 22 -18.56 -29.68 18.34
CA ASN A 22 -18.58 -28.26 18.02
C ASN A 22 -17.61 -28.00 16.86
N VAL A 23 -18.14 -27.79 15.66
CA VAL A 23 -17.38 -27.32 14.52
C VAL A 23 -17.01 -25.88 14.81
N ARG A 24 -15.77 -25.64 15.25
CA ARG A 24 -15.19 -24.29 15.33
C ARG A 24 -15.02 -23.75 13.91
N ILE A 25 -16.01 -22.99 13.44
CA ILE A 25 -15.86 -21.99 12.36
C ILE A 25 -15.32 -20.73 13.07
N ALA A 26 -14.25 -20.03 12.68
CA ALA A 26 -13.59 -19.86 11.40
C ALA A 26 -12.06 -19.77 11.57
N LYS A 27 -11.31 -20.22 10.55
CA LYS A 27 -9.90 -19.86 10.38
C LYS A 27 -9.86 -18.35 10.08
N ARG A 28 -9.17 -17.54 10.88
CA ARG A 28 -8.91 -16.12 10.55
C ARG A 28 -8.36 -16.07 9.13
N VAL A 29 -9.11 -15.44 8.22
CA VAL A 29 -8.72 -15.32 6.80
C VAL A 29 -7.68 -14.21 6.65
N LEU A 30 -7.70 -13.21 7.53
CA LEU A 30 -6.81 -12.06 7.54
C LEU A 30 -5.74 -12.18 8.64
N ALA A 31 -4.60 -11.51 8.43
CA ALA A 31 -3.61 -11.33 9.47
C ALA A 31 -4.21 -10.48 10.61
N ALA A 32 -3.83 -10.77 11.86
CA ALA A 32 -4.37 -10.06 13.02
C ALA A 32 -4.20 -8.53 12.92
N ARG A 33 -3.04 -8.08 12.43
CA ARG A 33 -2.73 -6.65 12.23
C ARG A 33 -3.61 -5.96 11.19
N THR A 34 -4.27 -6.71 10.30
CA THR A 34 -5.09 -6.16 9.22
C THR A 34 -6.59 -6.32 9.45
N GLU A 35 -6.99 -6.91 10.59
CA GLU A 35 -8.39 -7.30 10.83
C GLU A 35 -9.33 -6.10 10.99
N ASN A 36 -8.81 -4.97 11.47
CA ASN A 36 -9.61 -3.78 11.78
C ASN A 36 -9.67 -2.74 10.65
N PHE A 37 -8.94 -2.94 9.55
CA PHE A 37 -8.99 -1.99 8.44
C PHE A 37 -10.38 -1.98 7.80
N THR A 38 -10.95 -0.79 7.70
CA THR A 38 -12.24 -0.54 7.06
C THR A 38 -12.08 0.27 5.77
N GLU A 39 -13.18 0.48 5.06
CA GLU A 39 -13.20 1.38 3.90
C GLU A 39 -13.03 2.84 4.36
N SER A 40 -12.24 3.63 3.60
CA SER A 40 -12.11 5.07 3.81
C SER A 40 -13.46 5.78 3.68
N VAL A 41 -13.77 6.63 4.66
CA VAL A 41 -14.99 7.45 4.71
C VAL A 41 -15.05 8.39 3.49
N ILE A 42 -13.90 8.90 3.02
CA ILE A 42 -13.81 9.76 1.84
C ILE A 42 -14.27 9.01 0.58
N ARG A 43 -13.95 7.72 0.49
CA ARG A 43 -14.35 6.86 -0.64
C ARG A 43 -15.84 6.58 -0.61
N GLU A 44 -16.39 6.30 0.57
CA GLU A 44 -17.83 6.15 0.75
C GLU A 44 -18.59 7.41 0.33
N MET A 45 -18.15 8.58 0.79
CA MET A 45 -18.76 9.87 0.45
C MET A 45 -18.68 10.15 -1.06
N THR A 46 -17.56 9.81 -1.70
CA THR A 46 -17.41 9.95 -3.15
C THR A 46 -18.43 9.10 -3.92
N ARG A 47 -18.67 7.86 -3.48
CA ARG A 47 -19.67 6.96 -4.08
C ARG A 47 -21.09 7.50 -3.91
N LEU A 48 -21.42 8.01 -2.72
CA LEU A 48 -22.72 8.63 -2.46
C LEU A 48 -22.92 9.89 -3.31
N ASN A 49 -21.90 10.75 -3.40
CA ASN A 49 -21.95 11.94 -4.24
C ASN A 49 -22.23 11.59 -5.72
N ALA A 50 -21.57 10.55 -6.24
CA ALA A 50 -21.79 10.09 -7.61
C ALA A 50 -23.23 9.59 -7.85
N LEU A 51 -23.83 8.90 -6.86
CA LEU A 51 -25.22 8.43 -6.94
C LEU A 51 -26.23 9.59 -7.02
N HIS A 52 -25.92 10.71 -6.37
CA HIS A 52 -26.82 11.86 -6.26
C HIS A 52 -26.48 13.01 -7.22
N GLY A 53 -25.43 12.86 -8.05
CA GLY A 53 -24.99 13.91 -8.97
C GLY A 53 -24.52 15.19 -8.27
N GLY A 54 -23.99 15.07 -7.04
CA GLY A 54 -23.54 16.21 -6.24
C GLY A 54 -22.18 16.76 -6.68
N ILE A 55 -21.79 17.91 -6.10
CA ILE A 55 -20.44 18.46 -6.23
C ILE A 55 -19.58 17.88 -5.11
N ASN A 56 -18.60 17.04 -5.46
CA ASN A 56 -17.72 16.41 -4.48
C ASN A 56 -16.66 17.39 -3.97
N LEU A 57 -16.79 17.82 -2.72
CA LEU A 57 -15.80 18.64 -2.02
C LEU A 57 -14.97 17.84 -1.00
N ALA A 58 -15.22 16.54 -0.87
CA ALA A 58 -14.54 15.66 0.09
C ALA A 58 -13.21 15.10 -0.46
N GLN A 59 -13.07 15.03 -1.79
CA GLN A 59 -11.95 14.36 -2.42
C GLN A 59 -10.70 15.25 -2.48
N GLY A 60 -9.64 14.83 -1.79
CA GLY A 60 -8.39 15.58 -1.66
C GLY A 60 -7.40 15.44 -2.82
N PHE A 61 -7.86 15.26 -4.07
CA PHE A 61 -6.97 15.29 -5.23
C PHE A 61 -7.22 16.52 -6.12
N PRO A 62 -6.20 17.02 -6.84
CA PRO A 62 -6.37 18.10 -7.79
C PRO A 62 -7.35 17.75 -8.92
N ASN A 63 -8.34 18.61 -9.17
CA ASN A 63 -9.25 18.48 -10.32
C ASN A 63 -8.71 19.13 -11.62
N PHE A 64 -7.43 19.52 -11.63
CA PHE A 64 -6.75 20.13 -12.76
C PHE A 64 -5.68 19.21 -13.34
N ALA A 65 -5.31 19.48 -14.59
CA ALA A 65 -4.28 18.72 -15.28
C ALA A 65 -2.90 18.92 -14.65
N ALA A 66 -2.10 17.84 -14.59
CA ALA A 66 -0.70 17.95 -14.19
C ALA A 66 0.08 18.96 -15.08
N PRO A 67 1.08 19.66 -14.52
CA PRO A 67 1.89 20.62 -15.27
C PRO A 67 2.52 20.02 -16.52
N ALA A 68 2.57 20.80 -17.62
CA ALA A 68 3.12 20.33 -18.90
C ALA A 68 4.57 19.84 -18.78
N ALA A 69 5.41 20.54 -18.02
CA ALA A 69 6.80 20.16 -17.81
C ALA A 69 6.95 18.75 -17.19
N LEU A 70 6.05 18.37 -16.27
CA LEU A 70 6.06 17.04 -15.66
C LEU A 70 5.65 15.96 -16.67
N LYS A 71 4.62 16.23 -17.47
CA LYS A 71 4.18 15.31 -18.54
C LYS A 71 5.28 15.08 -19.56
N GLU A 72 5.96 16.15 -20.00
CA GLU A 72 7.07 16.04 -20.94
C GLU A 72 8.29 15.33 -20.34
N ALA A 73 8.57 15.51 -19.05
CA ALA A 73 9.64 14.76 -18.38
C ALA A 73 9.35 13.26 -18.34
N ALA A 74 8.10 12.87 -18.05
CA ALA A 74 7.68 11.47 -18.07
C ALA A 74 7.80 10.85 -19.48
N LYS A 75 7.34 11.57 -20.52
CA LYS A 75 7.48 11.12 -21.92
C LYS A 75 8.94 10.90 -22.30
N ARG A 76 9.82 11.87 -22.01
CA ARG A 76 11.26 11.75 -22.29
C ARG A 76 11.90 10.55 -21.60
N ALA A 77 11.50 10.23 -20.38
CA ALA A 77 12.01 9.05 -19.68
C ALA A 77 11.61 7.74 -20.36
N ILE A 78 10.37 7.69 -20.88
CA ILE A 78 9.86 6.56 -21.67
C ILE A 78 10.60 6.47 -23.01
N ASP A 79 10.71 7.57 -23.75
CA ASP A 79 11.37 7.63 -25.06
C ASP A 79 12.86 7.31 -24.98
N ALA A 80 13.50 7.55 -23.82
CA ALA A 80 14.90 7.24 -23.55
C ALA A 80 15.12 5.83 -22.99
N ASP A 81 14.09 4.97 -22.97
CA ASP A 81 14.15 3.59 -22.48
C ASP A 81 14.69 3.44 -21.04
N ILE A 82 14.36 4.39 -20.16
CA ILE A 82 14.74 4.33 -18.73
C ILE A 82 13.82 3.35 -18.00
N ASN A 83 14.01 2.06 -18.26
CA ASN A 83 13.12 0.97 -17.84
C ASN A 83 13.77 -0.01 -16.84
N GLN A 84 15.06 0.14 -16.57
CA GLN A 84 15.81 -0.75 -15.68
C GLN A 84 15.59 -0.40 -14.21
N TYR A 85 15.76 -1.41 -13.34
CA TYR A 85 15.62 -1.23 -11.90
C TYR A 85 16.55 -0.14 -11.38
N ALA A 86 15.99 0.76 -10.57
CA ALA A 86 16.78 1.58 -9.68
C ALA A 86 17.36 0.71 -8.55
N ILE A 87 18.32 1.27 -7.81
CA ILE A 87 18.73 0.71 -6.52
C ILE A 87 17.55 0.72 -5.54
N THR A 88 17.65 -0.07 -4.49
CA THR A 88 16.53 -0.36 -3.57
C THR A 88 15.91 0.86 -2.89
N TRP A 89 16.67 1.93 -2.67
CA TRP A 89 16.17 3.18 -2.06
C TRP A 89 15.89 4.31 -3.07
N GLY A 90 15.89 4.01 -4.38
CA GLY A 90 15.43 4.91 -5.43
C GLY A 90 16.51 5.44 -6.37
N ALA A 91 16.06 5.97 -7.51
CA ALA A 91 16.94 6.49 -8.56
C ALA A 91 17.82 7.64 -8.05
N LYS A 92 19.13 7.57 -8.34
CA LYS A 92 20.10 8.55 -7.86
C LYS A 92 19.75 9.99 -8.25
N SER A 93 19.38 10.21 -9.52
CA SER A 93 19.01 11.55 -10.00
C SER A 93 17.84 12.17 -9.24
N LEU A 94 16.88 11.35 -8.82
CA LEU A 94 15.75 11.79 -8.00
C LEU A 94 16.18 12.12 -6.58
N ARG A 95 16.99 11.25 -5.95
CA ARG A 95 17.53 11.51 -4.59
C ARG A 95 18.38 12.77 -4.53
N ASP A 96 19.26 12.97 -5.52
CA ASP A 96 20.08 14.18 -5.62
C ASP A 96 19.21 15.44 -5.81
N ALA A 97 18.11 15.33 -6.57
CA ALA A 97 17.16 16.44 -6.72
C ALA A 97 16.41 16.74 -5.42
N ILE A 98 15.98 15.73 -4.68
CA ILE A 98 15.36 15.90 -3.36
C ILE A 98 16.33 16.59 -2.40
N ALA A 99 17.58 16.15 -2.34
CA ALA A 99 18.60 16.75 -1.48
C ALA A 99 18.82 18.24 -1.77
N ARG A 100 18.89 18.63 -3.06
CA ARG A 100 18.96 20.04 -3.46
C ARG A 100 17.73 20.83 -3.04
N THR A 101 16.53 20.29 -3.28
CA THR A 101 15.28 20.94 -2.87
C THR A 101 15.24 21.17 -1.36
N TYR A 102 15.73 20.24 -0.55
CA TYR A 102 15.80 20.40 0.90
C TYR A 102 16.78 21.49 1.33
N ALA A 103 17.94 21.59 0.67
CA ALA A 103 18.89 22.66 0.91
C ALA A 103 18.32 24.04 0.52
N GLU A 104 17.65 24.13 -0.64
CA GLU A 104 17.10 25.38 -1.17
C GLU A 104 15.89 25.88 -0.39
N LEU A 105 14.93 25.01 -0.06
CA LEU A 105 13.67 25.40 0.58
C LEU A 105 13.78 25.45 2.11
N TYR A 106 14.58 24.57 2.71
CA TYR A 106 14.62 24.38 4.16
C TYR A 106 15.99 24.66 4.78
N GLY A 107 17.01 24.98 3.98
CA GLY A 107 18.38 25.17 4.47
C GLY A 107 18.99 23.89 5.07
N MET A 108 18.42 22.71 4.76
CA MET A 108 18.81 21.45 5.35
C MET A 108 19.75 20.68 4.41
N SER A 109 20.96 20.40 4.88
CA SER A 109 21.90 19.53 4.16
C SER A 109 21.59 18.08 4.48
N VAL A 110 21.19 17.32 3.45
CA VAL A 110 20.89 15.89 3.54
C VAL A 110 21.78 15.12 2.56
N ASP A 111 22.35 14.01 3.01
CA ASP A 111 23.16 13.14 2.15
C ASP A 111 22.24 12.20 1.37
N PRO A 112 22.17 12.32 0.03
CA PRO A 112 21.27 11.51 -0.78
C PRO A 112 21.58 10.01 -0.73
N GLU A 113 22.81 9.59 -0.36
CA GLU A 113 23.18 8.17 -0.32
C GLU A 113 22.86 7.50 1.02
N THR A 114 22.66 8.25 2.10
CA THR A 114 22.45 7.69 3.45
C THR A 114 21.15 8.12 4.12
N THR A 115 20.52 9.21 3.68
CA THR A 115 19.36 9.80 4.38
C THR A 115 18.07 9.85 3.56
N ILE A 116 18.10 9.44 2.29
CA ILE A 116 16.94 9.54 1.39
C ILE A 116 16.56 8.16 0.85
N THR A 117 15.32 7.77 1.13
CA THR A 117 14.65 6.60 0.54
C THR A 117 13.41 7.04 -0.22
N VAL A 118 13.33 6.70 -1.51
CA VAL A 118 12.15 6.95 -2.34
C VAL A 118 11.16 5.80 -2.19
N THR A 119 9.89 6.14 -1.96
CA THR A 119 8.78 5.20 -1.80
C THR A 119 7.67 5.49 -2.82
N CYS A 120 6.70 4.58 -2.97
CA CYS A 120 5.51 4.78 -3.80
C CYS A 120 4.49 5.69 -3.08
N GLY A 121 4.86 6.96 -2.94
CA GLY A 121 4.07 7.98 -2.27
C GLY A 121 4.23 7.97 -0.74
N ALA A 122 3.60 8.96 -0.12
CA ALA A 122 3.72 9.22 1.32
C ALA A 122 3.07 8.11 2.18
N THR A 123 2.01 7.47 1.69
CA THR A 123 1.35 6.38 2.41
C THR A 123 2.28 5.17 2.59
N GLU A 124 3.07 4.82 1.56
CA GLU A 124 4.08 3.77 1.70
C GLU A 124 5.20 4.19 2.67
N ALA A 125 5.68 5.44 2.58
CA ALA A 125 6.70 5.95 3.48
C ALA A 125 6.28 5.83 4.95
N MET A 126 5.04 6.23 5.24
CA MET A 126 4.44 6.15 6.55
C MET A 126 4.40 4.70 7.08
N ILE A 127 3.78 3.77 6.34
CA ILE A 127 3.65 2.38 6.81
C ILE A 127 5.01 1.68 6.90
N SER A 128 5.92 1.94 5.96
CA SER A 128 7.27 1.35 5.98
C SER A 128 8.09 1.86 7.17
N THR A 129 7.94 3.13 7.53
CA THR A 129 8.60 3.70 8.71
C THR A 129 8.06 3.07 9.98
N LEU A 130 6.74 2.98 10.14
CA LEU A 130 6.12 2.37 11.32
C LEU A 130 6.51 0.89 11.47
N LEU A 131 6.50 0.13 10.37
CA LEU A 131 6.94 -1.27 10.36
C LEU A 131 8.44 -1.45 10.67
N ALA A 132 9.26 -0.41 10.47
CA ALA A 132 10.69 -0.47 10.70
C ALA A 132 11.11 -0.12 12.13
N ILE A 133 10.31 0.69 12.85
CA ILE A 133 10.72 1.29 14.14
C ILE A 133 9.79 1.01 15.31
N VAL A 134 8.61 0.41 15.09
CA VAL A 134 7.60 0.19 16.14
C VAL A 134 7.42 -1.31 16.39
N ASP A 135 7.56 -1.73 17.64
CA ASP A 135 7.31 -3.10 18.11
C ASP A 135 5.98 -3.21 18.88
N PRO A 136 5.41 -4.43 19.04
CA PRO A 136 4.23 -4.64 19.85
C PRO A 136 4.44 -4.20 21.31
N GLY A 137 3.64 -3.23 21.75
CA GLY A 137 3.73 -2.65 23.10
C GLY A 137 4.28 -1.22 23.12
N ASP A 138 4.87 -0.76 22.01
CA ASP A 138 5.28 0.64 21.85
C ASP A 138 4.06 1.55 21.67
N GLU A 139 4.21 2.80 22.11
CA GLU A 139 3.19 3.83 22.00
C GLU A 139 3.59 4.86 20.93
N VAL A 140 2.65 5.18 20.02
CA VAL A 140 2.83 6.19 18.97
C VAL A 140 1.88 7.35 19.26
N VAL A 141 2.44 8.56 19.42
CA VAL A 141 1.65 9.77 19.65
C VAL A 141 1.08 10.28 18.31
N VAL A 142 -0.25 10.37 18.21
CA VAL A 142 -0.95 10.91 17.04
C VAL A 142 -1.72 12.17 17.45
N LEU A 143 -1.43 13.30 16.79
CA LEU A 143 -2.06 14.58 17.10
C LEU A 143 -3.35 14.77 16.30
N GLU A 144 -4.43 15.15 16.98
CA GLU A 144 -5.74 15.39 16.36
C GLU A 144 -5.90 16.85 15.87
N PRO A 145 -6.55 17.08 14.71
CA PRO A 145 -7.07 16.08 13.76
C PRO A 145 -5.94 15.45 12.93
N PHE A 146 -5.98 14.13 12.77
CA PHE A 146 -4.95 13.37 12.03
C PHE A 146 -5.41 12.91 10.65
N TYR A 147 -4.44 12.58 9.81
CA TYR A 147 -4.68 11.90 8.54
C TYR A 147 -5.20 10.47 8.81
N GLU A 148 -6.30 10.07 8.18
CA GLU A 148 -7.03 8.83 8.48
C GLU A 148 -6.17 7.56 8.50
N ASN A 149 -5.08 7.52 7.75
CA ASN A 149 -4.18 6.36 7.70
C ASN A 149 -3.19 6.28 8.89
N TYR A 150 -3.15 7.26 9.79
CA TYR A 150 -2.34 7.21 11.03
C TYR A 150 -3.02 6.42 12.15
N GLY A 151 -4.35 6.31 12.12
CA GLY A 151 -5.13 5.59 13.12
C GLY A 151 -5.40 4.13 12.72
N PRO A 152 -5.70 3.26 13.71
CA PRO A 152 -6.17 1.89 13.46
C PRO A 152 -7.57 1.83 12.84
#